data_AF-A0A8G2BI26-F1
#
_entry.id   AF-A0A8G2BI26-F1
#
_cell.length_a   1.000
_cell.length_b   1.000
_cell.length_c   1.000
_cell.angle_alpha   90.00
_cell.angle_beta   90.00
_cell.angle_gamma   90.00
#
_symmetry.space_group_name_H-M   'P 1'
#
loop_
_entity.id
_entity.type
_entity.pdbx_description
1 polymer ?
#
loop_
_entity_poly.entity_id
_entity_poly.type
_entity_poly.pdbx_seq_one_letter_code
_entity_poly.pdbx_strand_id
1 'polypeptide(L)'
;MANVLMLGPDLGQATYFSPSYSSDVGLWLPDRPLSNLSTDRRAHEAWSLDLTTDSTQLLLDLGTQRSIKGAALPWHNFSAAATVSLYVYEDAALTELKGSIVDSLVYREVYPLDSVLWEDAELWDGKLTAENRAIFPVPWFEIFGTPVIGRYVLVQINDTGNAEGRLKLSRLIVAAGYQPTLNAWYGSNISAEDASIRVTSLGGADYYDEREKRRRITFEFGLTPEDEAMANMLDQIYTLGNSQQVFVAWDPDDTTHRHRRSFPATIDRIDPLVAATYGYFRTTYQFREVVA
;
A
#
# COMPACT_ATOMS: atom_id res chain seq x y z
N MET A 1 2.66 -8.47 -19.89
CA MET A 1 3.20 -7.14 -19.55
C MET A 1 2.60 -6.72 -18.22
N ALA A 2 3.37 -6.06 -17.35
CA ALA A 2 2.90 -5.68 -16.02
C ALA A 2 2.03 -4.42 -16.10
N ASN A 3 0.82 -4.48 -15.55
CA ASN A 3 -0.08 -3.34 -15.46
C ASN A 3 0.24 -2.50 -14.22
N VAL A 4 1.31 -1.71 -14.27
CA VAL A 4 1.86 -1.08 -13.07
C VAL A 4 0.97 0.06 -12.58
N LEU A 5 0.69 0.07 -11.27
CA LEU A 5 0.04 1.18 -10.59
C LEU A 5 0.94 1.72 -9.47
N MET A 6 1.11 3.04 -9.46
CA MET A 6 1.81 3.77 -8.40
C MET A 6 0.80 4.67 -7.66
N LEU A 7 0.49 4.35 -6.41
CA LEU A 7 -0.36 5.15 -5.54
C LEU A 7 0.50 6.14 -4.75
N GLY A 8 0.75 7.31 -5.36
CA GLY A 8 1.44 8.44 -4.74
C GLY A 8 1.24 9.74 -5.55
N PRO A 9 1.48 10.92 -4.95
CA PRO A 9 1.79 11.14 -3.54
C PRO A 9 0.62 10.83 -2.61
N ASP A 10 0.92 10.44 -1.37
CA ASP A 10 -0.07 10.12 -0.34
C ASP A 10 -0.81 11.39 0.11
N LEU A 11 -2.12 11.42 -0.13
CA LEU A 11 -3.01 12.52 0.22
C LEU A 11 -3.26 12.60 1.74
N GLY A 12 -3.02 11.50 2.46
CA GLY A 12 -3.12 11.43 3.92
C GLY A 12 -1.90 12.00 4.65
N GLN A 13 -0.84 12.36 3.94
CA GLN A 13 0.40 12.84 4.54
C GLN A 13 0.43 14.37 4.67
N ALA A 14 0.76 14.84 5.87
CA ALA A 14 0.78 16.27 6.21
C ALA A 14 1.96 17.08 5.62
N THR A 15 2.78 16.49 4.74
CA THR A 15 3.98 17.17 4.19
C THR A 15 3.61 18.16 3.08
N TYR A 16 2.78 17.74 2.13
CA TYR A 16 2.34 18.56 0.99
C TYR A 16 0.85 18.93 1.07
N PHE A 17 0.10 18.22 1.91
CA PHE A 17 -1.33 18.38 2.08
C PHE A 17 -1.64 18.70 3.55
N SER A 18 -2.85 19.17 3.81
CA SER A 18 -3.32 19.44 5.18
C SER A 18 -4.52 18.55 5.50
N PRO A 19 -4.36 17.21 5.48
CA PRO A 19 -5.43 16.32 5.85
C PRO A 19 -5.65 16.34 7.37
N SER A 20 -6.86 16.03 7.79
CA SER A 20 -7.20 15.85 9.21
C SER A 20 -8.01 14.57 9.41
N TYR A 21 -7.73 13.87 10.50
CA TYR A 21 -8.55 12.73 10.92
C TYR A 21 -9.62 13.23 11.90
N SER A 22 -10.86 12.83 11.68
CA SER A 22 -11.95 13.14 12.61
C SER A 22 -11.81 12.32 13.89
N SER A 23 -11.89 12.98 15.05
CA SER A 23 -11.94 12.32 16.35
C SER A 23 -13.33 11.78 16.71
N ASP A 24 -14.36 12.21 15.98
CA ASP A 24 -15.75 11.90 16.29
C ASP A 24 -16.22 10.61 15.59
N VAL A 25 -15.38 10.05 14.71
CA VAL A 25 -15.66 8.81 13.95
C VAL A 25 -14.69 7.73 14.39
N GLY A 26 -15.22 6.63 14.90
CA GLY A 26 -14.43 5.59 15.55
C GLY A 26 -14.09 5.91 16.99
N LEU A 27 -13.71 4.88 17.74
CA LEU A 27 -13.24 5.02 19.12
C LEU A 27 -11.80 4.52 19.16
N TRP A 28 -10.88 5.47 19.25
CA TRP A 28 -9.44 5.25 19.25
C TRP A 28 -8.83 5.69 20.57
N LEU A 29 -7.77 5.01 21.00
CA LEU A 29 -7.13 5.31 22.28
C LEU A 29 -6.43 6.70 22.23
N PRO A 30 -6.53 7.50 23.30
CA PRO A 30 -5.95 8.86 23.33
C PRO A 30 -4.41 8.85 23.25
N ASP A 31 -3.76 7.80 23.78
CA ASP A 31 -2.30 7.64 23.71
C ASP A 31 -1.81 7.16 22.33
N ARG A 32 -2.73 6.63 21.51
CA ARG A 32 -2.47 6.08 20.17
C ARG A 32 -3.57 6.54 19.20
N PRO A 33 -3.67 7.85 18.94
CA PRO A 33 -4.77 8.44 18.18
C PRO A 33 -4.65 8.20 16.67
N LEU A 34 -5.75 8.39 15.94
CA LEU A 34 -5.79 8.33 14.46
C LEU A 34 -4.80 9.28 13.77
N SER A 35 -4.45 10.40 14.40
CA SER A 35 -3.47 11.34 13.84
C SER A 35 -2.10 10.71 13.61
N ASN A 36 -1.77 9.60 14.30
CA ASN A 36 -0.55 8.85 14.05
C ASN A 36 -0.46 8.32 12.61
N LEU A 37 -1.60 8.02 11.96
CA LEU A 37 -1.64 7.49 10.59
C LEU A 37 -1.13 8.48 9.52
N SER A 38 -1.09 9.78 9.84
CA SER A 38 -0.54 10.82 8.95
C SER A 38 0.99 10.86 8.92
N THR A 39 1.64 10.13 9.85
CA THR A 39 3.10 10.10 9.99
C THR A 39 3.70 9.02 9.10
N ASP A 40 4.93 9.24 8.66
CA ASP A 40 5.65 8.33 7.77
C ASP A 40 6.24 7.10 8.47
N ARG A 41 6.44 7.16 9.79
CA ARG A 41 7.13 6.11 10.56
C ARG A 41 6.18 4.99 10.96
N ARG A 42 6.59 3.74 10.73
CA ARG A 42 5.84 2.53 11.12
C ARG A 42 5.60 2.44 12.63
N ALA A 43 6.48 3.00 13.45
CA ALA A 43 6.39 2.95 14.92
C ALA A 43 5.21 3.74 15.52
N HIS A 44 4.63 4.66 14.75
CA HIS A 44 3.47 5.44 15.17
C HIS A 44 2.18 4.71 14.81
N GLU A 45 1.75 3.81 15.67
CA GLU A 45 0.49 3.07 15.50
C GLU A 45 -0.70 3.82 16.12
N ALA A 46 -1.85 3.72 15.46
CA ALA A 46 -3.17 4.06 15.99
C ALA A 46 -3.86 2.78 16.48
N TRP A 47 -4.44 2.82 17.68
CA TRP A 47 -5.08 1.66 18.31
C TRP A 47 -6.56 1.92 18.56
N SER A 48 -7.43 1.00 18.11
CA SER A 48 -8.85 1.07 18.42
C SER A 48 -9.10 0.71 19.90
N LEU A 49 -10.22 1.19 20.45
CA LEU A 49 -10.64 0.87 21.81
C LEU A 49 -11.06 -0.61 21.93
N ASP A 50 -11.85 -1.08 20.97
CA ASP A 50 -12.31 -2.46 20.84
C ASP A 50 -12.47 -2.86 19.36
N LEU A 51 -13.06 -4.03 19.10
CA LEU A 51 -13.30 -4.59 17.77
C LEU A 51 -14.73 -4.37 17.26
N THR A 52 -15.53 -3.52 17.92
CA THR A 52 -16.88 -3.23 17.42
C THR A 52 -16.78 -2.42 16.13
N THR A 53 -17.75 -2.60 15.24
CA THR A 53 -17.82 -1.88 13.96
C THR A 53 -17.95 -0.38 14.13
N ASP A 54 -18.41 0.10 15.30
CA ASP A 54 -18.50 1.53 15.60
C ASP A 54 -17.14 2.11 16.02
N SER A 55 -16.33 1.33 16.74
CA SER A 55 -14.99 1.74 17.15
C SER A 55 -13.97 1.72 16.01
N THR A 56 -14.16 0.83 15.04
CA THR A 56 -13.19 0.48 13.99
C THR A 56 -13.41 1.25 12.67
N GLN A 57 -13.93 2.47 12.80
CA GLN A 57 -14.10 3.41 11.69
C GLN A 57 -13.06 4.51 11.78
N LEU A 58 -12.64 5.02 10.63
CA LEU A 58 -11.78 6.19 10.54
C LEU A 58 -12.26 7.08 9.40
N LEU A 59 -12.26 8.38 9.66
CA LEU A 59 -12.65 9.39 8.69
C LEU A 59 -11.47 10.34 8.45
N LEU A 60 -11.03 10.42 7.20
CA LEU A 60 -10.00 11.31 6.72
C LEU A 60 -10.63 12.45 5.91
N ASP A 61 -10.46 13.69 6.35
CA ASP A 61 -10.76 14.89 5.57
C ASP A 61 -9.49 15.34 4.83
N LEU A 62 -9.56 15.41 3.49
CA LEU A 62 -8.46 15.86 2.64
C LEU A 62 -8.32 17.40 2.55
N GLY A 63 -9.23 18.14 3.19
CA GLY A 63 -9.31 19.62 3.20
C GLY A 63 -9.90 20.21 1.92
N THR A 64 -9.68 19.56 0.78
CA THR A 64 -10.20 19.94 -0.54
C THR A 64 -10.67 18.71 -1.31
N GLN A 65 -11.53 18.90 -2.31
CA GLN A 65 -11.84 17.82 -3.25
C GLN A 65 -10.59 17.41 -4.02
N ARG A 66 -10.32 16.10 -4.05
CA ARG A 66 -9.17 15.51 -4.73
C ARG A 66 -9.59 14.25 -5.46
N SER A 67 -8.86 13.95 -6.52
CA SER A 67 -8.99 12.67 -7.23
C SER A 67 -8.37 11.56 -6.39
N ILE A 68 -9.09 10.46 -6.21
CA ILE A 68 -8.70 9.28 -5.46
C ILE A 68 -8.88 8.06 -6.36
N LYS A 69 -7.80 7.31 -6.58
CA LYS A 69 -7.82 6.07 -7.37
C LYS A 69 -7.73 4.83 -6.51
N GLY A 70 -7.12 4.91 -5.33
CA GLY A 70 -7.06 3.77 -4.42
C GLY A 70 -6.60 4.14 -3.03
N ALA A 71 -6.74 3.17 -2.13
CA ALA A 71 -6.26 3.26 -0.77
C ALA A 71 -5.54 1.97 -0.36
N ALA A 72 -4.57 2.09 0.55
CA ALA A 72 -3.84 0.96 1.10
C ALA A 72 -3.62 1.12 2.61
N LEU A 73 -3.72 0.00 3.33
CA LEU A 73 -3.34 -0.18 4.72
C LEU A 73 -2.16 -1.16 4.74
N PRO A 74 -0.91 -0.67 4.63
CA PRO A 74 0.24 -1.53 4.44
C PRO A 74 0.60 -2.39 5.65
N TRP A 75 0.41 -1.86 6.86
CA TRP A 75 0.78 -2.54 8.10
C TRP A 75 -0.38 -2.51 9.08
N HIS A 76 -0.87 -3.70 9.41
CA HIS A 76 -2.04 -3.91 10.25
C HIS A 76 -1.97 -5.26 10.97
N ASN A 77 -2.76 -5.43 12.03
CA ASN A 77 -2.88 -6.68 12.79
C ASN A 77 -4.15 -7.49 12.44
N PHE A 78 -4.71 -7.32 11.24
CA PHE A 78 -5.98 -7.93 10.85
C PHE A 78 -6.00 -9.45 10.87
N SER A 79 -7.14 -10.03 11.25
CA SER A 79 -7.40 -11.48 11.16
C SER A 79 -7.67 -11.94 9.72
N ALA A 80 -7.63 -13.25 9.50
CA ALA A 80 -7.86 -13.86 8.17
C ALA A 80 -9.27 -13.61 7.59
N ALA A 81 -10.23 -13.28 8.45
CA ALA A 81 -11.62 -13.03 8.09
C ALA A 81 -11.96 -11.53 8.03
N ALA A 82 -10.99 -10.64 8.26
CA ALA A 82 -11.22 -9.21 8.28
C ALA A 82 -11.67 -8.69 6.91
N THR A 83 -12.69 -7.83 6.92
CA THR A 83 -13.13 -7.08 5.74
C THR A 83 -12.94 -5.59 5.95
N VAL A 84 -12.65 -4.89 4.86
CA VAL A 84 -12.49 -3.43 4.84
C VAL A 84 -13.41 -2.85 3.79
N SER A 85 -14.17 -1.84 4.19
CA SER A 85 -15.02 -1.04 3.32
C SER A 85 -14.47 0.37 3.24
N LEU A 86 -14.37 0.91 2.03
CA LEU A 86 -13.86 2.23 1.71
C LEU A 86 -14.97 3.05 1.05
N TYR A 87 -15.28 4.21 1.60
CA TYR A 87 -16.28 5.12 1.07
C TYR A 87 -15.65 6.50 0.86
N VAL A 88 -15.99 7.13 -0.26
CA VAL A 88 -15.55 8.49 -0.61
C VAL A 88 -16.77 9.39 -0.69
N TYR A 89 -16.78 10.46 0.10
CA TYR A 89 -17.86 11.43 0.18
C TYR A 89 -17.40 12.83 -0.24
N GLU A 90 -18.36 13.65 -0.68
CA GLU A 90 -18.14 15.06 -0.98
C GLU A 90 -18.28 15.96 0.25
N ASP A 91 -19.21 15.62 1.15
CA ASP A 91 -19.62 16.45 2.27
C ASP A 91 -19.24 15.87 3.64
N ALA A 92 -19.13 16.76 4.64
CA ALA A 92 -18.78 16.39 6.02
C ALA A 92 -19.88 15.58 6.72
N ALA A 93 -21.13 15.72 6.27
CA ALA A 93 -22.27 15.01 6.84
C ALA A 93 -22.41 13.58 6.28
N LEU A 94 -21.52 13.17 5.38
CA LEU A 94 -21.48 11.84 4.76
C LEU A 94 -22.79 11.48 4.02
N THR A 95 -23.38 12.47 3.36
CA THR A 95 -24.68 12.31 2.67
C THR A 95 -24.53 12.03 1.17
N GLU A 96 -23.49 12.57 0.54
CA GLU A 96 -23.24 12.43 -0.90
C GLU A 96 -22.06 11.50 -1.17
N LEU A 97 -22.37 10.23 -1.42
CA LEU A 97 -21.40 9.20 -1.77
C LEU A 97 -20.97 9.32 -3.24
N LYS A 98 -19.66 9.38 -3.48
CA LYS A 98 -19.06 9.45 -4.82
C LYS A 98 -18.50 8.13 -5.31
N GLY A 99 -18.02 7.29 -4.39
CA GLY A 99 -17.47 5.99 -4.71
C GLY A 99 -17.40 5.11 -3.46
N SER A 100 -17.54 3.80 -3.66
CA SER A 100 -17.45 2.84 -2.57
C SER A 100 -16.81 1.53 -3.03
N ILE A 101 -16.13 0.89 -2.08
CA ILE A 101 -15.67 -0.50 -2.14
C ILE A 101 -16.19 -1.11 -0.84
N VAL A 102 -16.96 -2.18 -0.94
CA VAL A 102 -17.67 -2.75 0.20
C VAL A 102 -17.17 -4.17 0.44
N ASP A 103 -16.92 -4.49 1.71
CA ASP A 103 -16.54 -5.80 2.21
C ASP A 103 -15.37 -6.44 1.43
N SER A 104 -14.33 -5.65 1.16
CA SER A 104 -13.10 -6.17 0.57
C SER A 104 -12.37 -7.05 1.58
N LEU A 105 -12.09 -8.30 1.18
CA LEU A 105 -11.31 -9.23 1.98
C LEU A 105 -9.86 -8.74 2.08
N VAL A 106 -9.35 -8.65 3.32
CA VAL A 106 -7.94 -8.34 3.59
C VAL A 106 -7.03 -9.42 3.02
N TYR A 107 -7.35 -10.68 3.30
CA TYR A 107 -6.62 -11.83 2.82
C TYR A 107 -7.49 -12.61 1.84
N ARG A 108 -7.08 -12.60 0.57
CA ARG A 108 -7.73 -13.34 -0.51
C ARG A 108 -7.17 -14.75 -0.61
N GLU A 109 -7.90 -15.61 -1.31
CA GLU A 109 -7.47 -16.96 -1.65
C GLU A 109 -6.28 -16.92 -2.61
N VAL A 110 -5.19 -17.59 -2.24
CA VAL A 110 -3.91 -17.63 -2.97
C VAL A 110 -3.66 -19.02 -3.54
N TYR A 111 -4.10 -20.06 -2.85
CA TYR A 111 -3.84 -21.44 -3.25
C TYR A 111 -5.07 -22.05 -3.92
N PRO A 112 -4.98 -22.49 -5.19
CA PRO A 112 -6.03 -23.29 -5.79
C PRO A 112 -6.09 -24.66 -5.09
N LEU A 113 -7.30 -25.21 -4.95
CA LEU A 113 -7.61 -26.47 -4.27
C LEU A 113 -6.73 -27.65 -4.71
N ASP A 114 -6.32 -27.68 -5.98
CA ASP A 114 -5.54 -28.79 -6.55
C ASP A 114 -4.03 -28.70 -6.28
N SER A 115 -3.55 -27.62 -5.65
CA SER A 115 -2.12 -27.37 -5.40
C SER A 115 -1.66 -27.67 -3.98
N VAL A 116 -2.59 -28.01 -3.09
CA VAL A 116 -2.37 -28.19 -1.65
C VAL A 116 -2.74 -29.61 -1.26
N LEU A 117 -1.99 -30.21 -0.34
CA LEU A 117 -2.30 -31.55 0.16
C LEU A 117 -3.56 -31.49 1.03
N TRP A 118 -4.35 -32.57 1.03
CA TRP A 118 -5.62 -32.61 1.74
C TRP A 118 -5.51 -32.32 3.26
N GLU A 119 -4.36 -32.64 3.85
CA GLU A 119 -4.09 -32.50 5.29
C GLU A 119 -3.68 -31.08 5.68
N ASP A 120 -3.32 -30.23 4.73
CA ASP A 120 -2.85 -28.87 5.00
C ASP A 120 -4.04 -27.94 5.24
N ALA A 121 -3.93 -27.09 6.27
CA ALA A 121 -4.97 -26.12 6.62
C ALA A 121 -5.28 -25.12 5.47
N GLU A 122 -4.31 -24.91 4.57
CA GLU A 122 -4.42 -24.01 3.42
C GLU A 122 -5.41 -24.51 2.36
N LEU A 123 -5.75 -25.80 2.34
CA LEU A 123 -6.72 -26.37 1.41
C LEU A 123 -8.14 -25.84 1.67
N TRP A 124 -8.51 -25.64 2.93
CA TRP A 124 -9.89 -25.40 3.32
C TRP A 124 -10.34 -23.95 3.17
N ASP A 125 -9.43 -22.99 3.36
CA ASP A 125 -9.72 -21.55 3.23
C ASP A 125 -8.97 -20.92 2.04
N GLY A 126 -8.08 -21.66 1.36
CA GLY A 126 -7.26 -21.15 0.24
C GLY A 126 -6.31 -20.00 0.60
N LYS A 127 -6.31 -19.55 1.86
CA LYS A 127 -5.59 -18.38 2.38
C LYS A 127 -4.25 -18.77 3.00
N LEU A 128 -3.41 -17.75 3.12
CA LEU A 128 -2.13 -17.87 3.80
C LEU A 128 -2.31 -18.14 5.29
N THR A 129 -1.63 -19.18 5.77
CA THR A 129 -1.45 -19.46 7.21
C THR A 129 -0.81 -18.29 7.94
N ALA A 130 -1.00 -18.22 9.26
CA ALA A 130 -0.41 -17.17 10.08
C ALA A 130 1.13 -17.18 10.00
N GLU A 131 1.74 -18.36 9.89
CA GLU A 131 3.18 -18.52 9.75
C GLU A 131 3.69 -17.93 8.42
N ASN A 132 3.03 -18.28 7.30
CA ASN A 132 3.39 -17.71 6.00
C ASN A 132 3.15 -16.19 5.93
N ARG A 133 2.14 -15.67 6.63
CA ARG A 133 1.88 -14.22 6.77
C ARG A 133 2.95 -13.50 7.61
N ALA A 134 3.69 -14.20 8.47
CA ALA A 134 4.80 -13.61 9.21
C ALA A 134 6.08 -13.47 8.36
N ILE A 135 6.20 -14.25 7.29
CA ILE A 135 7.38 -14.23 6.40
C ILE A 135 7.41 -12.95 5.56
N PHE A 136 6.25 -12.47 5.11
CA PHE A 136 6.12 -11.26 4.32
C PHE A 136 4.91 -10.44 4.78
N PRO A 137 5.05 -9.11 4.91
CA PRO A 137 3.90 -8.26 5.20
C PRO A 137 2.94 -8.31 4.02
N VAL A 138 1.68 -8.65 4.30
CA VAL A 138 0.58 -8.66 3.34
C VAL A 138 -0.21 -7.37 3.53
N PRO A 139 -0.02 -6.36 2.65
CA PRO A 139 -0.77 -5.12 2.75
C PRO A 139 -2.20 -5.32 2.23
N TRP A 140 -3.18 -4.69 2.89
CA TRP A 140 -4.48 -4.47 2.26
C TRP A 140 -4.39 -3.27 1.32
N PHE A 141 -4.98 -3.38 0.14
CA PHE A 141 -5.21 -2.24 -0.73
C PHE A 141 -6.35 -2.53 -1.68
N GLU A 142 -7.07 -1.48 -2.07
CA GLU A 142 -8.08 -1.54 -3.11
C GLU A 142 -8.08 -0.31 -3.99
N ILE A 143 -8.54 -0.52 -5.23
CA ILE A 143 -8.41 0.44 -6.31
C ILE A 143 -9.77 0.59 -6.97
N PHE A 144 -10.17 1.83 -7.22
CA PHE A 144 -11.36 2.15 -7.98
C PHE A 144 -11.10 1.95 -9.48
N GLY A 145 -12.05 1.33 -10.18
CA GLY A 145 -11.97 1.15 -11.64
C GLY A 145 -11.74 2.48 -12.37
N THR A 146 -12.37 3.56 -11.90
CA THR A 146 -12.16 4.94 -12.34
C THR A 146 -11.78 5.84 -11.15
N PRO A 147 -10.91 6.84 -11.32
CA PRO A 147 -10.65 7.80 -10.25
C PRO A 147 -11.94 8.49 -9.79
N VAL A 148 -12.13 8.58 -8.47
CA VAL A 148 -13.29 9.19 -7.83
C VAL A 148 -12.87 10.52 -7.22
N ILE A 149 -13.64 11.58 -7.44
CA ILE A 149 -13.36 12.90 -6.86
C ILE A 149 -14.18 13.04 -5.58
N GLY A 150 -13.51 13.28 -4.46
CA GLY A 150 -14.15 13.50 -3.16
C GLY A 150 -13.21 14.18 -2.17
N ARG A 151 -13.74 14.52 -1.00
CA ARG A 151 -13.00 15.20 0.06
C ARG A 151 -12.85 14.34 1.31
N TYR A 152 -13.89 13.61 1.67
CA TYR A 152 -13.92 12.80 2.88
C TYR A 152 -13.77 11.32 2.53
N VAL A 153 -12.86 10.62 3.19
CA VAL A 153 -12.61 9.20 2.99
C VAL A 153 -12.89 8.47 4.29
N LEU A 154 -13.94 7.66 4.28
CA LEU A 154 -14.34 6.81 5.40
C LEU A 154 -13.84 5.39 5.15
N VAL A 155 -13.08 4.84 6.09
CA VAL A 155 -12.71 3.42 6.09
C VAL A 155 -13.37 2.76 7.28
N GLN A 156 -14.10 1.68 7.01
CA GLN A 156 -14.74 0.84 8.02
C GLN A 156 -14.09 -0.53 7.98
N ILE A 157 -13.72 -1.04 9.15
CA ILE A 157 -13.03 -2.33 9.25
C ILE A 157 -13.89 -3.25 10.09
N ASN A 158 -14.20 -4.45 9.59
CA ASN A 158 -14.88 -5.47 10.36
C ASN A 158 -13.91 -6.60 10.67
N ASP A 159 -13.48 -6.70 11.93
CA ASP A 159 -12.54 -7.72 12.40
C ASP A 159 -12.87 -8.17 13.84
N THR A 160 -14.14 -8.52 14.09
CA THR A 160 -14.62 -8.93 15.42
C THR A 160 -13.93 -10.17 16.00
N GLY A 161 -13.29 -10.98 15.14
CA GLY A 161 -12.58 -12.21 15.52
C GLY A 161 -11.10 -12.04 15.88
N ASN A 162 -10.58 -10.82 15.95
CA ASN A 162 -9.16 -10.58 16.24
C ASN A 162 -8.79 -10.97 17.68
N ALA A 163 -7.82 -11.88 17.84
CA ALA A 163 -7.40 -12.38 19.15
C ALA A 163 -6.76 -11.31 20.05
N GLU A 164 -6.22 -10.22 19.48
CA GLU A 164 -5.64 -9.12 20.27
C GLU A 164 -6.70 -8.20 20.91
N GLY A 165 -7.97 -8.34 20.54
CA GLY A 165 -9.08 -7.55 21.09
C GLY A 165 -9.08 -6.08 20.66
N ARG A 166 -8.19 -5.67 19.74
CA ARG A 166 -8.04 -4.31 19.24
C ARG A 166 -7.43 -4.30 17.83
N LEU A 167 -7.69 -3.25 17.07
CA LEU A 167 -7.02 -3.00 15.80
C LEU A 167 -5.80 -2.11 16.01
N LYS A 168 -4.71 -2.45 15.31
CA LYS A 168 -3.48 -1.66 15.24
C LYS A 168 -3.20 -1.34 13.78
N LEU A 169 -3.12 -0.06 13.47
CA LEU A 169 -2.82 0.46 12.14
C LEU A 169 -1.65 1.42 12.24
N SER A 170 -0.66 1.33 11.37
CA SER A 170 0.43 2.32 11.38
C SER A 170 0.30 3.36 10.27
N ARG A 171 -0.41 3.06 9.19
CA ARG A 171 -0.54 3.99 8.06
C ARG A 171 -1.78 3.72 7.23
N LEU A 172 -2.34 4.80 6.68
CA LEU A 172 -3.32 4.77 5.59
C LEU A 172 -2.77 5.59 4.43
N ILE A 173 -2.58 4.94 3.28
CA ILE A 173 -2.17 5.60 2.03
C ILE A 173 -3.42 5.81 1.19
N VAL A 174 -3.73 7.05 0.82
CA VAL A 174 -4.80 7.37 -0.13
C VAL A 174 -4.21 8.21 -1.24
N ALA A 175 -4.36 7.81 -2.50
CA ALA A 175 -3.72 8.53 -3.60
C ALA A 175 -4.57 8.60 -4.87
N ALA A 176 -4.31 9.64 -5.66
CA ALA A 176 -4.87 9.81 -7.01
C ALA A 176 -4.37 8.74 -7.99
N GLY A 177 -3.21 8.13 -7.72
CA GLY A 177 -2.64 7.03 -8.50
C GLY A 177 -2.15 7.45 -9.89
N TYR A 178 -1.08 6.82 -10.35
CA TYR A 178 -0.62 6.90 -11.74
C TYR A 178 -0.49 5.49 -12.31
N GLN A 179 -1.11 5.30 -13.47
CA GLN A 179 -1.09 4.07 -14.23
C GLN A 179 -0.71 4.44 -15.68
N PRO A 180 0.48 4.02 -16.14
CA PRO A 180 0.93 4.37 -17.47
C PRO A 180 0.00 3.86 -18.58
N THR A 181 -0.16 4.63 -19.65
CA THR A 181 -0.95 4.17 -20.81
C THR A 181 -0.28 2.99 -21.51
N LEU A 182 1.05 3.01 -21.55
CA LEU A 182 1.89 1.92 -22.03
C LEU A 182 2.60 1.27 -20.85
N ASN A 183 2.29 0.00 -20.64
CA ASN A 183 2.76 -0.82 -19.54
C ASN A 183 4.28 -0.93 -19.46
N ALA A 184 4.77 -1.37 -18.30
CA ALA A 184 6.21 -1.55 -18.08
C ALA A 184 6.81 -2.55 -19.09
N TRP A 185 8.00 -2.21 -19.56
CA TRP A 185 8.76 -2.95 -20.56
C TRP A 185 9.19 -4.32 -20.02
N TYR A 186 9.41 -5.27 -20.94
CA TYR A 186 9.96 -6.59 -20.60
C TYR A 186 11.38 -6.45 -20.02
N GLY A 187 11.66 -7.15 -18.93
CA GLY A 187 12.92 -7.00 -18.17
C GLY A 187 12.75 -6.29 -16.83
N SER A 188 11.57 -5.69 -16.58
CA SER A 188 11.15 -5.32 -15.23
C SER A 188 11.24 -6.54 -14.31
N ASN A 189 11.69 -6.35 -13.07
CA ASN A 189 11.97 -7.46 -12.15
C ASN A 189 11.57 -7.15 -10.71
N ILE A 190 11.36 -8.24 -9.95
CA ILE A 190 11.16 -8.23 -8.51
C ILE A 190 12.36 -8.97 -7.90
N SER A 191 13.02 -8.35 -6.94
CA SER A 191 14.14 -8.94 -6.20
C SER A 191 13.94 -8.79 -4.70
N ALA A 192 14.57 -9.66 -3.92
CA ALA A 192 14.66 -9.53 -2.47
C ALA A 192 16.07 -9.08 -2.11
N GLU A 193 16.18 -8.10 -1.23
CA GLU A 193 17.42 -7.58 -0.71
C GLU A 193 17.55 -7.98 0.75
N ASP A 194 18.64 -8.68 1.07
CA ASP A 194 19.01 -9.01 2.44
C ASP A 194 20.01 -7.97 2.95
N ALA A 195 19.60 -7.21 3.96
CA ALA A 195 20.43 -6.16 4.56
C ALA A 195 21.35 -6.70 5.67
N SER A 196 21.33 -8.00 5.95
CA SER A 196 22.11 -8.63 7.02
C SER A 196 23.60 -8.47 6.81
N ILE A 197 24.34 -8.22 7.91
CA ILE A 197 25.78 -8.03 7.86
C ILE A 197 26.47 -9.33 8.25
N ARG A 198 27.42 -9.79 7.42
CA ARG A 198 28.30 -10.91 7.73
C ARG A 198 29.67 -10.41 8.16
N VAL A 199 30.13 -10.86 9.32
CA VAL A 199 31.48 -10.59 9.84
C VAL A 199 32.20 -11.90 10.05
N THR A 200 33.29 -12.12 9.32
CA THR A 200 34.14 -13.30 9.49
C THR A 200 35.24 -13.00 10.51
N SER A 201 35.37 -13.85 11.51
CA SER A 201 36.42 -13.76 12.53
C SER A 201 37.78 -14.18 11.99
N LEU A 202 38.85 -13.81 12.72
CA LEU A 202 40.22 -14.22 12.40
C LEU A 202 40.40 -15.74 12.39
N GLY A 203 39.56 -16.48 13.13
CA GLY A 203 39.52 -17.95 13.16
C GLY A 203 38.67 -18.58 12.05
N GLY A 204 38.10 -17.79 11.13
CA GLY A 204 37.29 -18.28 10.02
C GLY A 204 35.82 -18.58 10.32
N ALA A 205 35.36 -18.33 11.56
CA ALA A 205 33.94 -18.44 11.90
C ALA A 205 33.18 -17.19 11.45
N ASP A 206 31.99 -17.37 10.86
CA ASP A 206 31.11 -16.29 10.44
C ASP A 206 30.07 -15.94 11.51
N TYR A 207 29.89 -14.64 11.72
CA TYR A 207 28.84 -14.06 12.54
C TYR A 207 27.90 -13.26 11.65
N TYR A 208 26.59 -13.38 11.90
CA TYR A 208 25.55 -12.73 11.13
C TYR A 208 24.76 -11.79 12.04
N ASP A 209 24.66 -10.52 11.64
CA ASP A 209 23.69 -9.56 12.16
C ASP A 209 22.47 -9.60 11.24
N GLU A 210 21.47 -10.40 11.63
CA GLU A 210 20.26 -10.63 10.85
C GLU A 210 19.39 -9.38 10.82
N ARG A 211 18.99 -8.95 9.61
CA ARG A 211 18.12 -7.81 9.39
C ARG A 211 16.91 -8.21 8.57
N GLU A 212 15.84 -7.45 8.70
CA GLU A 212 14.62 -7.68 7.95
C GLU A 212 14.89 -7.52 6.44
N LYS A 213 14.47 -8.53 5.68
CA LYS A 213 14.62 -8.58 4.22
C LYS A 213 13.59 -7.66 3.60
N ARG A 214 13.96 -6.97 2.53
CA ARG A 214 13.09 -6.01 1.83
C ARG A 214 12.95 -6.34 0.37
N ARG A 215 11.76 -6.13 -0.19
CA ARG A 215 11.52 -6.29 -1.62
C ARG A 215 12.01 -5.07 -2.39
N ARG A 216 12.41 -5.29 -3.63
CA ARG A 216 12.80 -4.27 -4.60
C ARG A 216 12.14 -4.57 -5.93
N ILE A 217 11.57 -3.55 -6.54
CA ILE A 217 10.97 -3.64 -7.87
C ILE A 217 11.63 -2.62 -8.78
N THR A 218 12.01 -3.06 -9.98
CA THR A 218 12.50 -2.19 -11.04
C THR A 218 11.53 -2.22 -12.20
N PHE A 219 11.05 -1.04 -12.59
CA PHE A 219 10.21 -0.84 -13.77
C PHE A 219 10.93 0.01 -14.80
N GLU A 220 10.98 -0.49 -16.03
CA GLU A 220 11.47 0.27 -17.17
C GLU A 220 10.27 0.71 -18.03
N PHE A 221 10.19 2.00 -18.32
CA PHE A 221 9.23 2.58 -19.25
C PHE A 221 9.98 3.04 -20.49
N GLY A 222 9.75 2.37 -21.62
CA GLY A 222 10.52 2.60 -22.85
C GLY A 222 9.89 3.56 -23.86
N LEU A 223 8.56 3.71 -23.84
CA LEU A 223 7.79 4.43 -24.84
C LEU A 223 6.63 5.21 -24.21
N THR A 224 6.91 6.11 -23.27
CA THR A 224 5.85 6.96 -22.70
C THR A 224 5.64 8.19 -23.58
N PRO A 225 4.39 8.54 -23.98
CA PRO A 225 4.11 9.78 -24.70
C PRO A 225 4.60 11.02 -23.95
N GLU A 226 5.06 12.04 -24.67
CA GLU A 226 5.61 13.27 -24.09
C GLU A 226 4.69 13.94 -23.06
N ASP A 227 3.41 14.15 -23.40
CA ASP A 227 2.45 14.79 -22.50
C ASP A 227 2.29 14.02 -21.17
N GLU A 228 2.26 12.69 -21.25
CA GLU A 228 2.12 11.82 -20.08
C GLU A 228 3.42 11.80 -19.25
N ALA A 229 4.56 11.73 -19.91
CA ALA A 229 5.87 11.72 -19.27
C ALA A 229 6.13 13.02 -18.51
N MET A 230 5.76 14.16 -19.09
CA MET A 230 5.92 15.48 -18.47
C MET A 230 4.91 15.70 -17.35
N ALA A 231 3.62 15.40 -17.57
CA ALA A 231 2.58 15.70 -16.59
C ALA A 231 2.55 14.74 -15.39
N ASN A 232 2.91 13.47 -15.58
CA ASN A 232 2.83 12.48 -14.50
C ASN A 232 4.20 12.08 -13.98
N MET A 233 5.10 11.63 -14.86
CA MET A 233 6.36 11.03 -14.43
C MET A 233 7.30 12.09 -13.83
N LEU A 234 7.46 13.24 -14.48
CA LEU A 234 8.31 14.32 -13.98
C LEU A 234 7.75 14.94 -12.68
N ASP A 235 6.44 15.22 -12.64
CA ASP A 235 5.79 15.74 -11.44
C ASP A 235 5.89 14.77 -10.25
N GLN A 236 5.79 13.46 -10.50
CA GLN A 236 6.04 12.43 -9.49
C GLN A 236 7.48 12.45 -8.98
N ILE A 237 8.47 12.62 -9.86
CA ILE A 237 9.88 12.72 -9.46
C ILE A 237 10.09 13.89 -8.50
N TYR A 238 9.47 15.05 -8.78
CA TYR A 238 9.59 16.24 -7.93
C TYR A 238 8.79 16.15 -6.63
N THR A 239 7.61 15.54 -6.64
CA THR A 239 6.75 15.45 -5.46
C THR A 239 7.18 14.36 -4.49
N LEU A 240 7.60 13.21 -5.01
CA LEU A 240 7.97 12.07 -4.18
C LEU A 240 9.43 12.12 -3.73
N GLY A 241 10.32 12.55 -4.63
CA GLY A 241 11.76 12.45 -4.41
C GLY A 241 12.16 11.03 -3.98
N ASN A 242 13.14 10.93 -3.08
CA ASN A 242 13.54 9.68 -2.44
C ASN A 242 13.01 9.51 -1.02
N SER A 243 12.31 10.52 -0.48
CA SER A 243 11.88 10.56 0.91
C SER A 243 10.42 10.14 1.11
N GLN A 244 9.57 10.36 0.11
CA GLN A 244 8.15 10.06 0.25
C GLN A 244 7.84 8.59 -0.04
N GLN A 245 6.83 8.09 0.66
CA GLN A 245 6.34 6.73 0.47
C GLN A 245 5.24 6.69 -0.59
N VAL A 246 5.24 5.63 -1.37
CA VAL A 246 4.29 5.32 -2.45
C VAL A 246 3.87 3.88 -2.26
N PHE A 247 2.60 3.58 -2.48
CA PHE A 247 2.20 2.19 -2.58
C PHE A 247 2.31 1.73 -4.04
N VAL A 248 3.12 0.71 -4.29
CA VAL A 248 3.37 0.20 -5.64
C VAL A 248 2.67 -1.13 -5.81
N ALA A 249 1.94 -1.29 -6.92
CA ALA A 249 1.35 -2.56 -7.32
C ALA A 249 1.81 -2.90 -8.74
N TRP A 250 2.42 -4.08 -8.89
CA TRP A 250 2.87 -4.58 -10.20
C TRP A 250 1.73 -4.81 -11.19
N ASP A 251 0.63 -5.35 -10.68
CA ASP A 251 -0.60 -5.58 -11.41
C ASP A 251 -1.77 -5.48 -10.41
N PRO A 252 -2.63 -4.47 -10.52
CA PRO A 252 -3.74 -4.27 -9.61
C PRO A 252 -4.87 -5.30 -9.81
N ASP A 253 -4.96 -5.91 -10.99
CA ASP A 253 -6.01 -6.85 -11.35
C ASP A 253 -5.65 -8.30 -10.96
N ASP A 254 -4.39 -8.56 -10.61
CA ASP A 254 -3.92 -9.84 -10.09
C ASP A 254 -4.54 -10.09 -8.70
N THR A 255 -5.33 -11.15 -8.56
CA THR A 255 -5.99 -11.51 -7.30
C THR A 255 -5.19 -12.51 -6.48
N THR A 256 -4.25 -13.24 -7.10
CA THR A 256 -3.55 -14.38 -6.48
C THR A 256 -2.19 -13.97 -5.92
N HIS A 257 -1.35 -13.32 -6.74
CA HIS A 257 0.02 -12.95 -6.35
C HIS A 257 0.16 -11.49 -5.93
N ARG A 258 -0.98 -10.79 -5.82
CA ARG A 258 -1.08 -9.38 -5.44
C ARG A 258 -0.19 -9.04 -4.25
N HIS A 259 -0.34 -9.79 -3.16
CA HIS A 259 0.38 -9.58 -1.90
C HIS A 259 1.91 -9.70 -2.00
N ARG A 260 2.43 -10.51 -2.94
CA ARG A 260 3.88 -10.63 -3.18
C ARG A 260 4.41 -9.48 -4.03
N ARG A 261 3.57 -8.97 -4.93
CA ARG A 261 3.93 -8.02 -5.98
C ARG A 261 3.51 -6.57 -5.67
N SER A 262 2.93 -6.32 -4.50
CA SER A 262 2.60 -4.99 -4.02
C SER A 262 3.13 -4.76 -2.62
N PHE A 263 3.62 -3.55 -2.39
CA PHE A 263 4.14 -3.13 -1.09
C PHE A 263 4.28 -1.61 -0.99
N PRO A 264 4.27 -1.06 0.24
CA PRO A 264 4.70 0.31 0.48
C PRO A 264 6.19 0.45 0.15
N ALA A 265 6.53 1.43 -0.68
CA ALA A 265 7.89 1.63 -1.16
C ALA A 265 8.29 3.09 -1.12
N THR A 266 9.59 3.35 -1.02
CA THR A 266 10.20 4.63 -1.39
C THR A 266 10.93 4.48 -2.71
N ILE A 267 11.09 5.58 -3.43
CA ILE A 267 11.92 5.57 -4.63
C ILE A 267 13.40 5.51 -4.22
N ASP A 268 14.07 4.44 -4.61
CA ASP A 268 15.50 4.20 -4.33
C ASP A 268 16.39 4.88 -5.37
N ARG A 269 15.99 4.75 -6.64
CA ARG A 269 16.70 5.34 -7.77
C ARG A 269 15.72 5.73 -8.86
N ILE A 270 15.99 6.89 -9.45
CA ILE A 270 15.29 7.45 -10.61
C ILE A 270 16.36 7.69 -11.67
N ASP A 271 16.22 7.05 -12.82
CA ASP A 271 17.02 7.41 -13.98
C ASP A 271 16.40 8.62 -14.69
N PRO A 272 17.22 9.48 -15.33
CA PRO A 272 16.73 10.68 -15.98
C PRO A 272 15.69 10.33 -17.05
N LEU A 273 14.73 11.25 -17.25
CA LEU A 273 13.76 11.15 -18.34
C LEU A 273 14.48 11.46 -19.66
N VAL A 274 14.69 10.45 -20.49
CA VAL A 274 15.44 10.58 -21.76
C VAL A 274 14.45 10.55 -22.92
N ALA A 275 14.58 11.49 -23.86
CA ALA A 275 13.85 11.43 -25.12
C ALA A 275 14.31 10.18 -25.90
N ALA A 276 13.46 9.16 -25.97
CA ALA A 276 13.78 7.88 -26.60
C ALA A 276 13.67 7.97 -28.13
N THR A 277 12.62 8.64 -28.60
CA THR A 277 12.37 9.00 -29.99
C THR A 277 11.48 10.25 -30.03
N TYR A 278 11.19 10.79 -31.20
CA TYR A 278 10.32 11.96 -31.33
C TYR A 278 8.95 11.70 -30.69
N GLY A 279 8.55 12.53 -29.73
CA GLY A 279 7.28 12.43 -29.00
C GLY A 279 7.20 11.36 -27.92
N TYR A 280 8.30 10.65 -27.64
CA TYR A 280 8.34 9.58 -26.62
C TYR A 280 9.56 9.67 -25.72
N PHE A 281 9.33 9.42 -24.44
CA PHE A 281 10.36 9.39 -23.41
C PHE A 281 10.50 8.01 -22.78
N ARG A 282 11.68 7.79 -22.19
CA ARG A 282 11.98 6.61 -21.39
C ARG A 282 12.57 6.98 -20.05
N THR A 283 12.28 6.17 -19.05
CA THR A 283 12.93 6.22 -17.73
C THR A 283 12.79 4.87 -17.03
N THR A 284 13.62 4.67 -16.00
CA THR A 284 13.57 3.51 -15.12
C THR A 284 13.37 3.98 -13.70
N TYR A 285 12.38 3.41 -13.02
CA TYR A 285 12.17 3.58 -11.58
C TYR A 285 12.59 2.33 -10.84
N GLN A 286 13.27 2.55 -9.72
CA GLN A 286 13.58 1.51 -8.76
C GLN A 286 12.92 1.85 -7.43
N PHE A 287 12.03 0.97 -7.00
CA PHE A 287 11.31 1.04 -5.74
C PHE A 287 11.89 0.08 -4.74
N ARG A 288 12.04 0.52 -3.50
CA ARG A 288 12.49 -0.30 -2.38
C ARG A 288 11.41 -0.29 -1.30
N GLU A 289 11.07 -1.47 -0.80
CA GLU A 289 10.10 -1.64 0.26
C GLU A 289 10.51 -0.90 1.54
N VAL A 290 9.52 -0.25 2.14
CA VAL A 290 9.64 0.36 3.47
C VAL A 290 9.40 -0.72 4.50
N VAL A 291 10.33 -0.83 5.44
CA VAL A 291 10.31 -1.90 6.44
C VAL A 291 10.11 -1.34 7.86
N ALA A 292 10.48 -0.08 8.11
CA ALA A 292 10.29 0.60 9.40
C ALA A 292 10.08 2.11 9.19
#